data_AF-A0A432NGK2-F1
#
_entry.id   AF-A0A432NGK2-F1
#
_cell.length_a   1.000
_cell.length_b   1.000
_cell.length_c   1.000
_cell.angle_alpha   90.00
_cell.angle_beta   90.00
_cell.angle_gamma   90.00
#
_symmetry.space_group_name_H-M   'P 1'
#
loop_
_entity.id
_entity.type
_entity.pdbx_description
1 polymer ?
#
loop_
_entity_poly.entity_id
_entity_poly.type
_entity_poly.pdbx_seq_one_letter_code
_entity_poly.pdbx_strand_id
1 'polypeptide(L)'
;MPRGRNYGVCGRIYGVRGMIYGLLAVMLPVLVIAHPHPAASQATLSCAGRAEVVNFLDRNFSEKLTAVGLVNENAVLEVYAAESGTWTLVVTDVHGISCILLSGDSWETMPALPGLAT
;
A
#
# COMPACT_ATOMS: atom_id res chain seq x y z
N MET A 1 -2.12 27.82 -77.65
CA MET A 1 -3.49 27.92 -77.09
C MET A 1 -4.38 26.88 -77.77
N PRO A 2 -5.42 26.30 -77.14
CA PRO A 2 -5.78 26.28 -75.71
C PRO A 2 -6.07 24.85 -75.15
N ARG A 3 -5.61 24.58 -73.90
CA ARG A 3 -6.38 24.34 -72.65
C ARG A 3 -7.23 23.05 -72.56
N GLY A 4 -6.74 22.12 -71.72
CA GLY A 4 -7.56 21.18 -70.94
C GLY A 4 -7.07 21.18 -69.49
N ARG A 5 -7.90 21.66 -68.55
CA ARG A 5 -7.60 21.77 -67.11
C ARG A 5 -7.85 20.42 -66.42
N ASN A 6 -6.85 19.88 -65.72
CA ASN A 6 -7.01 18.74 -64.81
C ASN A 6 -7.09 19.25 -63.36
N TYR A 7 -8.30 19.41 -62.85
CA TYR A 7 -8.61 19.83 -61.49
C TYR A 7 -8.49 18.68 -60.45
N GLY A 8 -7.77 17.60 -60.76
CA GLY A 8 -7.78 16.37 -59.97
C GLY A 8 -6.73 16.28 -58.85
N VAL A 9 -5.70 17.15 -58.84
CA VAL A 9 -4.54 16.96 -57.96
C VAL A 9 -4.65 17.74 -56.64
N CYS A 10 -5.50 18.75 -56.55
CA CYS A 10 -5.67 19.55 -55.32
C CYS A 10 -6.38 18.76 -54.19
N GLY A 11 -7.30 17.85 -54.50
CA GLY A 11 -8.08 17.10 -53.49
C GLY A 11 -7.30 16.02 -52.73
N ARG A 12 -6.25 15.43 -53.32
CA ARG A 12 -5.52 14.30 -52.72
C ARG A 12 -4.57 14.72 -51.59
N ILE A 13 -4.03 15.94 -51.67
CA ILE A 13 -3.05 16.47 -50.72
C ILE A 13 -3.73 17.03 -49.45
N TYR A 14 -4.93 17.60 -49.61
CA TYR A 14 -5.77 18.04 -48.48
C TYR A 14 -6.36 16.88 -47.68
N GLY A 15 -6.69 15.75 -48.34
CA GLY A 15 -7.16 14.53 -47.66
C GLY A 15 -6.09 13.86 -46.80
N VAL A 16 -4.84 13.75 -47.28
CA VAL A 16 -3.74 13.15 -46.51
C VAL A 16 -3.34 14.00 -45.30
N ARG A 17 -3.35 15.34 -45.42
CA ARG A 17 -3.06 16.25 -44.30
C ARG A 17 -4.14 16.18 -43.23
N GLY A 18 -5.43 16.24 -43.61
CA GLY A 18 -6.55 16.06 -42.68
C GLY A 18 -6.55 14.68 -42.00
N MET A 19 -6.13 13.63 -42.72
CA MET A 19 -6.00 12.28 -42.21
C MET A 19 -4.84 12.14 -41.20
N ILE A 20 -3.70 12.79 -41.43
CA ILE A 20 -2.57 12.83 -40.48
C ILE A 20 -2.93 13.62 -39.22
N TYR A 21 -3.62 14.76 -39.34
CA TYR A 21 -4.09 15.52 -38.17
C TYR A 21 -5.18 14.78 -37.38
N GLY A 22 -6.06 14.03 -38.07
CA GLY A 22 -7.05 13.16 -37.42
C GLY A 22 -6.42 11.97 -36.69
N LEU A 23 -5.40 11.33 -37.27
CA LEU A 23 -4.66 10.24 -36.63
C LEU A 23 -3.85 10.74 -35.43
N LEU A 24 -3.21 11.91 -35.52
CA LEU A 24 -2.50 12.53 -34.39
C LEU A 24 -3.45 12.96 -33.27
N ALA A 25 -4.66 13.45 -33.59
CA ALA A 25 -5.67 13.83 -32.61
C ALA A 25 -6.22 12.63 -31.81
N VAL A 26 -6.19 11.42 -32.37
CA VAL A 26 -6.64 10.19 -31.70
C VAL A 26 -5.51 9.48 -30.95
N MET A 27 -4.26 9.58 -31.40
CA MET A 27 -3.11 8.91 -30.77
C MET A 27 -2.62 9.60 -29.49
N LEU A 28 -2.76 10.93 -29.39
CA LEU A 28 -2.35 11.72 -28.22
C LEU A 28 -3.10 11.39 -26.92
N PRO A 29 -4.45 11.23 -26.89
CA PRO A 29 -5.15 10.86 -25.66
C PRO A 29 -4.93 9.40 -25.23
N VAL A 30 -4.62 8.47 -26.16
CA VAL A 30 -4.39 7.05 -25.85
C VAL A 30 -3.09 6.84 -25.06
N LEU A 31 -2.07 7.69 -25.26
CA LEU A 31 -0.83 7.59 -24.49
C LEU A 31 -1.01 7.93 -23.00
N VAL A 32 -2.02 8.73 -22.64
CA VAL A 32 -2.22 9.23 -21.26
C VAL A 32 -2.82 8.15 -20.34
N ILE A 33 -3.62 7.23 -20.88
CA ILE A 33 -4.28 6.15 -20.11
C ILE A 33 -3.41 4.91 -19.89
N ALA A 34 -2.27 4.78 -20.58
CA ALA A 34 -1.36 3.64 -20.44
C ALA A 34 -0.37 3.76 -19.26
N HIS A 35 -0.49 4.79 -18.43
CA HIS A 35 0.37 4.97 -17.27
C HIS A 35 -0.11 4.02 -16.17
N PRO A 36 0.71 3.04 -15.73
CA PRO A 36 0.36 2.24 -14.57
C PRO A 36 0.15 3.18 -13.39
N HIS A 37 -1.10 3.36 -12.98
CA HIS A 37 -1.38 4.00 -11.70
C HIS A 37 -0.87 3.04 -10.62
N PRO A 38 -0.01 3.49 -9.69
CA PRO A 38 0.29 2.67 -8.52
C PRO A 38 -1.04 2.32 -7.85
N ALA A 39 -1.36 1.03 -7.81
CA ALA A 39 -2.49 0.53 -7.05
C ALA A 39 -2.30 0.93 -5.57
N ALA A 40 -3.41 1.24 -4.90
CA ALA A 40 -3.45 1.76 -3.54
C ALA A 40 -2.47 1.03 -2.59
N SER A 41 -1.75 1.83 -1.81
CA SER A 41 -0.72 1.46 -0.83
C SER A 41 -1.15 0.28 0.06
N GLN A 42 -0.58 -0.89 -0.17
CA GLN A 42 -0.50 -1.88 0.92
C GLN A 42 0.43 -1.27 1.96
N ALA A 43 -0.05 -1.10 3.20
CA ALA A 43 0.81 -0.65 4.28
C ALA A 43 1.98 -1.62 4.36
N THR A 44 3.19 -1.14 4.08
CA THR A 44 4.41 -1.94 4.22
C THR A 44 4.58 -2.22 5.71
N LEU A 45 4.13 -3.38 6.14
CA LEU A 45 4.32 -3.81 7.51
C LEU A 45 5.81 -4.07 7.74
N SER A 46 6.33 -3.56 8.85
CA SER A 46 7.69 -3.85 9.28
C SER A 46 7.70 -5.21 9.94
N CYS A 47 8.26 -6.21 9.26
CA CYS A 47 8.30 -7.59 9.69
C CYS A 47 9.73 -8.08 9.88
N ALA A 48 9.97 -8.88 10.91
CA ALA A 48 11.24 -9.54 11.16
C ALA A 48 11.00 -10.85 11.96
N GLY A 49 12.06 -11.58 12.30
CA GLY A 49 11.93 -12.72 13.21
C GLY A 49 11.44 -12.24 14.58
N ARG A 50 10.56 -13.01 15.24
CA ARG A 50 9.96 -12.63 16.53
C ARG A 50 10.98 -12.19 17.57
N ALA A 51 12.09 -12.93 17.68
CA ALA A 51 13.15 -12.60 18.65
C ALA A 51 13.78 -11.23 18.38
N GLU A 52 13.91 -10.84 17.11
CA GLU A 52 14.44 -9.53 16.72
C GLU A 52 13.45 -8.43 17.07
N VAL A 53 12.16 -8.61 16.76
CA VAL A 53 11.10 -7.65 17.11
C VAL A 53 11.01 -7.47 18.61
N VAL A 54 10.94 -8.57 19.38
CA VAL A 54 10.86 -8.52 20.85
C VAL A 54 12.07 -7.81 21.45
N ASN A 55 13.28 -8.14 20.99
CA ASN A 55 14.49 -7.50 21.48
C ASN A 55 14.54 -6.01 21.08
N PHE A 56 14.07 -5.66 19.87
CA PHE A 56 13.97 -4.27 19.44
C PHE A 56 13.01 -3.47 20.33
N LEU A 57 11.83 -3.99 20.62
CA LEU A 57 10.83 -3.34 21.47
C LEU A 57 11.33 -3.17 22.91
N ASP A 58 11.95 -4.21 23.46
CA ASP A 58 12.55 -4.15 24.80
C ASP A 58 13.68 -3.11 24.88
N ARG A 59 14.61 -3.12 23.93
CA ARG A 59 15.79 -2.25 24.00
C ARG A 59 15.48 -0.78 23.75
N ASN A 60 14.55 -0.48 22.85
CA ASN A 60 14.30 0.91 22.44
C ASN A 60 13.15 1.57 23.21
N PHE A 61 12.17 0.77 23.67
CA PHE A 61 10.96 1.29 24.30
C PHE A 61 10.71 0.72 25.69
N SER A 62 11.51 -0.28 26.14
CA SER A 62 11.25 -1.03 27.38
C SER A 62 9.89 -1.74 27.38
N GLU A 63 9.34 -2.01 26.21
CA GLU A 63 8.04 -2.65 26.08
C GLU A 63 8.13 -4.15 26.33
N LYS A 64 7.22 -4.67 27.14
CA LYS A 64 7.11 -6.08 27.51
C LYS A 64 5.77 -6.64 27.08
N LEU A 65 5.75 -7.94 26.78
CA LEU A 65 4.53 -8.65 26.39
C LEU A 65 3.49 -8.51 27.52
N THR A 66 2.38 -7.88 27.21
CA THR A 66 1.30 -7.54 28.14
C THR A 66 0.06 -8.40 27.90
N ALA A 67 -0.25 -8.70 26.63
CA ALA A 67 -1.35 -9.56 26.27
C ALA A 67 -1.05 -10.36 24.99
N VAL A 68 -1.69 -11.52 24.86
CA VAL A 68 -1.64 -12.37 23.67
C VAL A 68 -3.01 -12.94 23.38
N GLY A 69 -3.36 -13.10 22.11
CA GLY A 69 -4.60 -13.74 21.68
C GLY A 69 -4.39 -14.48 20.36
N LEU A 70 -5.08 -15.60 20.18
CA LEU A 70 -5.12 -16.28 18.88
C LEU A 70 -5.97 -15.46 17.91
N VAL A 71 -5.40 -15.15 16.74
CA VAL A 71 -6.16 -14.56 15.63
C VAL A 71 -6.86 -15.68 14.86
N ASN A 72 -6.12 -16.75 14.57
CA ASN A 72 -6.58 -17.98 13.93
C ASN A 72 -5.56 -19.11 14.19
N GLU A 73 -5.67 -20.23 13.50
CA GLU A 73 -4.76 -21.38 13.62
C GLU A 73 -3.31 -21.08 13.19
N ASN A 74 -3.08 -19.98 12.47
CA ASN A 74 -1.80 -19.65 11.85
C ASN A 74 -1.15 -18.39 12.41
N ALA A 75 -1.82 -17.66 13.31
CA ALA A 75 -1.31 -16.40 13.82
C ALA A 75 -1.82 -16.06 15.23
N VAL A 76 -0.96 -15.37 15.99
CA VAL A 76 -1.29 -14.74 17.27
C VAL A 76 -1.12 -13.23 17.17
N LEU A 77 -1.98 -12.51 17.87
CA LEU A 77 -1.83 -11.08 18.16
C LEU A 77 -1.14 -10.94 19.51
N GLU A 78 -0.12 -10.11 19.56
CA GLU A 78 0.66 -9.79 20.74
C GLU A 78 0.59 -8.28 21.00
N VAL A 79 0.43 -7.91 22.26
CA VAL A 79 0.46 -6.53 22.72
C VAL A 79 1.68 -6.35 23.61
N TYR A 80 2.55 -5.42 23.23
CA TYR A 80 3.71 -5.02 24.00
C TYR A 80 3.46 -3.62 24.57
N ALA A 81 3.78 -3.40 25.84
CA ALA A 81 3.63 -2.10 26.48
C ALA A 81 4.71 -1.86 27.54
N ALA A 82 5.00 -0.60 27.79
CA ALA A 82 5.97 -0.15 28.79
C ALA A 82 5.31 0.71 29.87
N GLU A 83 5.95 0.82 31.04
CA GLU A 83 5.52 1.73 32.11
C GLU A 83 5.55 3.22 31.69
N SER A 84 6.36 3.56 30.68
CA SER A 84 6.38 4.89 30.06
C SER A 84 5.08 5.24 29.31
N GLY A 85 4.23 4.24 29.04
CA GLY A 85 3.01 4.38 28.26
C GLY A 85 3.18 4.09 26.77
N THR A 86 4.38 3.77 26.27
CA THR A 86 4.53 3.32 24.88
C THR A 86 3.92 1.93 24.70
N TRP A 87 3.40 1.65 23.51
CA TRP A 87 2.86 0.34 23.17
C TRP A 87 3.00 0.00 21.68
N THR A 88 3.05 -1.30 21.40
CA THR A 88 3.10 -1.86 20.05
C THR A 88 2.21 -3.09 19.91
N LEU A 89 1.42 -3.12 18.84
CA LEU A 89 0.65 -4.29 18.40
C LEU A 89 1.43 -5.06 17.34
N VAL A 90 1.63 -6.34 17.59
CA VAL A 90 2.40 -7.24 16.73
C VAL A 90 1.52 -8.43 16.36
N VAL A 91 1.55 -8.86 15.10
CA VAL A 91 1.03 -10.17 14.71
C VAL A 91 2.19 -11.10 14.41
N THR A 92 2.12 -12.31 14.92
CA THR A 92 3.15 -13.33 14.74
C THR A 92 2.55 -14.58 14.12
N ASP A 93 3.15 -15.06 13.04
CA ASP A 93 2.73 -16.29 12.39
C ASP A 93 3.40 -17.55 12.96
N VAL A 94 2.96 -18.72 12.50
CA VAL A 94 3.53 -20.02 12.89
C VAL A 94 4.97 -20.25 12.41
N HIS A 95 5.48 -19.43 11.50
CA HIS A 95 6.88 -19.45 11.06
C HIS A 95 7.78 -18.58 11.94
N GLY A 96 7.20 -17.90 12.94
CA GLY A 96 7.94 -17.02 13.85
C GLY A 96 8.28 -15.66 13.24
N ILE A 97 7.60 -15.27 12.16
CA ILE A 97 7.68 -13.92 11.61
C ILE A 97 6.68 -13.03 12.35
N SER A 98 7.18 -11.91 12.84
CA SER A 98 6.41 -10.91 13.59
C SER A 98 6.35 -9.62 12.81
N CYS A 99 5.17 -9.07 12.63
CA CYS A 99 4.93 -7.81 11.93
C CYS A 99 4.31 -6.78 12.87
N ILE A 100 4.88 -5.58 12.92
CA ILE A 100 4.31 -4.44 13.66
C ILE A 100 3.09 -3.93 12.88
N LEU A 101 1.92 -4.01 13.51
CA LEU A 101 0.66 -3.53 12.95
C LEU A 101 0.43 -2.05 13.27
N LEU A 102 0.60 -1.69 14.54
CA LEU A 102 0.37 -0.35 15.08
C LEU A 102 1.31 -0.12 16.26
N SER A 103 1.64 1.14 16.51
CA SER A 103 2.41 1.57 17.68
C SER A 103 1.91 2.94 18.13
N GLY A 104 2.11 3.26 19.39
CA GLY A 104 1.75 4.57 19.92
C GLY A 104 2.18 4.74 21.37
N ASP A 105 1.55 5.73 22.00
CA ASP A 105 1.80 6.13 23.38
C ASP A 105 0.51 6.10 24.20
N SER A 106 0.60 6.49 25.47
CA SER A 106 -0.52 6.58 26.42
C SER A 106 -1.25 5.26 26.66
N TRP A 107 -0.50 4.16 26.80
CA TRP A 107 -1.03 2.87 27.24
C TRP A 107 -1.58 2.97 28.66
N GLU A 108 -2.78 2.41 28.87
CA GLU A 108 -3.46 2.39 30.16
C GLU A 108 -3.89 0.95 30.47
N THR A 109 -3.61 0.49 31.69
CA THR A 109 -4.09 -0.82 32.13
C THR A 109 -5.51 -0.69 32.66
N MET A 110 -6.46 -1.30 31.97
CA MET A 110 -7.84 -1.34 32.46
C MET A 110 -7.97 -2.31 33.65
N PRO A 111 -8.74 -1.96 34.70
CA PRO A 111 -9.10 -2.90 35.74
C PRO A 111 -9.76 -4.15 35.15
N ALA A 112 -9.47 -5.32 35.72
CA ALA A 112 -10.11 -6.55 35.32
C ALA A 112 -11.64 -6.42 35.46
N LEU A 113 -12.38 -6.65 34.37
CA LEU A 113 -13.83 -6.68 34.40
C LEU A 113 -14.28 -7.91 35.21
N PRO A 114 -15.20 -7.75 36.19
CA PRO A 114 -15.76 -8.87 36.92
C PRO A 114 -16.37 -9.90 35.96
N GLY A 115 -15.91 -11.16 36.03
CA GLY A 115 -16.37 -12.25 35.16
C GLY A 115 -15.50 -12.57 33.94
N LEU A 116 -14.48 -11.75 33.62
CA LEU A 116 -13.45 -12.09 32.63
C LEU A 116 -12.12 -12.53 33.27
N ALA A 117 -11.88 -12.17 34.53
CA ALA A 117 -10.82 -12.77 35.34
C ALA A 117 -11.31 -14.14 35.84
N THR A 118 -11.07 -15.18 35.05
CA THR A 118 -11.23 -16.57 35.47
C THR A 118 -9.96 -17.08 36.10
#